data_AF-A0A952KJG7-F1
#
_entry.id   AF-A0A952KJG7-F1
#
_cell.length_a   1.000
_cell.length_b   1.000
_cell.length_c   1.000
_cell.angle_alpha   90.00
_cell.angle_beta   90.00
_cell.angle_gamma   90.00
#
_symmetry.space_group_name_H-M   'P 1'
#
loop_
_entity.id
_entity.type
_entity.pdbx_description
1 polymer ?
#
loop_
_entity_poly.entity_id
_entity_poly.type
_entity_poly.pdbx_seq_one_letter_code
_entity_poly.pdbx_strand_id
1 'polypeptide(L)'
;MKRNAVAVGLLVAGFALPAAAQVSGNVVKIGVLNDQSGVYADYGGKWSVEAAKMAVEDFGGKVLGAPIEIVNADHQNKPDIGSNIARQWFDVDGVDVITELTTSSVALAVQALAAEKHKVTITSGAVTADLTGKACSPTGFHWAFDTHALAVGTGGALVDQGGDTWFFLTADYAFGYSLEDQTTKFVTSKGGKVLGSVRHPLNTTDFSSFLLQAQASGAKVVGLANAGLDTANAIKQAAEFGIVAGGQKLAGLLFTLAEVHGLGLEAAQGLVLTEDFYW
;
A
#
# COMPACT_ATOMS: atom_id res chain seq x y z
N MET A 1 73.10 -14.90 -49.12
CA MET A 1 72.66 -14.78 -47.72
C MET A 1 71.66 -13.63 -47.61
N LYS A 2 70.35 -13.90 -47.55
CA LYS A 2 69.32 -12.90 -47.26
C LYS A 2 68.56 -13.37 -46.01
N ARG A 3 68.66 -12.61 -44.92
CA ARG A 3 68.02 -12.91 -43.62
C ARG A 3 66.60 -12.36 -43.65
N ASN A 4 65.62 -13.25 -43.52
CA ASN A 4 64.23 -12.92 -43.23
C ASN A 4 64.11 -12.58 -41.73
N ALA A 5 63.54 -11.42 -41.40
CA ALA A 5 63.10 -11.11 -40.05
C ALA A 5 61.57 -11.18 -40.02
N VAL A 6 61.04 -12.22 -39.36
CA VAL A 6 59.61 -12.37 -39.07
C VAL A 6 59.34 -11.63 -37.76
N ALA A 7 58.56 -10.55 -37.82
CA ALA A 7 58.07 -9.86 -36.64
C ALA A 7 56.85 -10.62 -36.09
N VAL A 8 56.99 -11.20 -34.90
CA VAL A 8 55.91 -11.84 -34.16
C VAL A 8 55.20 -10.76 -33.35
N GLY A 9 54.02 -10.33 -33.80
CA GLY A 9 53.16 -9.45 -33.01
C GLY A 9 52.44 -10.25 -31.92
N LEU A 10 52.76 -9.99 -30.65
CA LEU A 10 51.97 -10.48 -29.52
C LEU A 10 50.59 -9.80 -29.53
N LEU A 11 49.53 -10.55 -29.83
CA LEU A 11 48.17 -10.18 -29.44
C LEU A 11 48.05 -10.36 -27.92
N VAL A 12 48.11 -9.25 -27.17
CA VAL A 12 47.64 -9.24 -25.78
C VAL A 12 46.12 -9.22 -25.84
N ALA A 13 45.51 -10.40 -25.74
CA ALA A 13 44.09 -10.51 -25.45
C ALA A 13 43.85 -10.00 -24.03
N GLY A 14 43.44 -8.73 -23.91
CA GLY A 14 43.03 -8.15 -22.65
C GLY A 14 41.82 -8.91 -22.12
N PHE A 15 42.02 -9.67 -21.05
CA PHE A 15 40.92 -10.14 -20.21
C PHE A 15 40.24 -8.90 -19.62
N ALA A 16 39.14 -8.46 -20.22
CA ALA A 16 38.23 -7.53 -19.58
C ALA A 16 37.66 -8.24 -18.36
N LEU A 17 38.23 -7.98 -17.18
CA LEU A 17 37.59 -8.34 -15.91
C LEU A 17 36.19 -7.72 -15.94
N PRO A 18 35.14 -8.46 -15.58
CA PRO A 18 33.81 -7.89 -15.50
C PRO A 18 33.89 -6.71 -14.54
N ALA A 19 33.56 -5.51 -15.04
CA ALA A 19 33.43 -4.34 -14.18
C ALA A 19 32.37 -4.68 -13.13
N ALA A 20 32.80 -4.94 -11.90
CA ALA A 20 31.88 -5.06 -10.78
C ALA A 20 31.12 -3.74 -10.72
N ALA A 21 29.80 -3.78 -10.90
CA ALA A 21 28.97 -2.60 -10.78
C ALA A 21 29.22 -1.97 -9.40
N GLN A 22 29.89 -0.84 -9.38
CA GLN A 22 30.23 -0.17 -8.13
C GLN A 22 28.98 0.52 -7.59
N VAL A 23 28.66 0.29 -6.31
CA VAL A 23 27.54 0.96 -5.64
C VAL A 23 27.76 2.47 -5.66
N SER A 24 26.81 3.23 -6.20
CA SER A 24 26.89 4.68 -6.26
C SER A 24 27.08 5.27 -4.87
N GLY A 25 28.08 6.15 -4.70
CA GLY A 25 28.37 6.78 -3.40
C GLY A 25 28.90 5.84 -2.32
N ASN A 26 29.21 4.58 -2.64
CA ASN A 26 29.62 3.53 -1.69
C ASN A 26 28.60 3.31 -0.55
N VAL A 27 27.31 3.51 -0.80
CA VAL A 27 26.20 3.26 0.14
C VAL A 27 24.95 2.89 -0.65
N VAL A 28 24.14 1.97 -0.14
CA VAL A 28 22.79 1.73 -0.67
C VAL A 28 21.78 2.42 0.24
N LYS A 29 21.01 3.36 -0.31
CA LYS A 29 20.02 4.13 0.46
C LYS A 29 18.60 3.67 0.17
N ILE A 30 17.88 3.31 1.22
CA ILE A 30 16.46 2.93 1.17
C ILE A 30 15.64 4.01 1.88
N GLY A 31 14.72 4.62 1.16
CA GLY A 31 13.79 5.63 1.68
C GLY A 31 12.45 5.02 2.07
N VAL A 32 12.08 5.07 3.35
CA VAL A 32 10.74 4.74 3.83
C VAL A 32 9.88 6.00 3.77
N LEU A 33 8.98 6.08 2.79
CA LEU A 33 8.11 7.24 2.57
C LEU A 33 6.66 6.85 2.85
N ASN A 34 6.11 7.36 3.95
CA ASN A 34 4.85 6.88 4.49
C ASN A 34 4.08 7.98 5.24
N ASP A 35 2.92 7.64 5.82
CA ASP A 35 2.19 8.51 6.75
C ASP A 35 2.66 8.28 8.18
N GLN A 36 3.32 9.26 8.79
CA GLN A 36 3.83 9.15 10.18
C GLN A 36 3.03 9.94 11.22
N SER A 37 2.06 10.74 10.78
CA SER A 37 1.36 11.68 11.66
C SER A 37 -0.15 11.73 11.46
N GLY A 38 -0.68 11.11 10.41
CA GLY A 38 -2.08 11.16 10.03
C GLY A 38 -2.84 9.87 10.31
N VAL A 39 -3.89 9.67 9.49
CA VAL A 39 -4.91 8.62 9.62
C VAL A 39 -4.34 7.19 9.56
N TYR A 40 -3.14 7.01 9.01
CA TYR A 40 -2.46 5.72 8.83
C TYR A 40 -1.17 5.57 9.65
N ALA A 41 -0.90 6.49 10.60
CA ALA A 41 0.32 6.45 11.41
C ALA A 41 0.50 5.15 12.21
N ASP A 42 -0.60 4.55 12.68
CA ASP A 42 -0.57 3.28 13.41
C ASP A 42 -0.54 2.05 12.49
N TYR A 43 -0.91 2.20 11.22
CA TYR A 43 -0.87 1.11 10.22
C TYR A 43 0.57 0.89 9.70
N GLY A 44 1.24 1.96 9.30
CA GLY A 44 2.61 1.91 8.79
C GLY A 44 3.56 2.77 9.62
N GLY A 45 3.42 4.09 9.48
CA GLY A 45 4.14 5.13 10.23
C GLY A 45 5.55 4.78 10.69
N LYS A 46 5.84 5.03 11.97
CA LYS A 46 7.20 4.76 12.51
C LYS A 46 7.51 3.27 12.63
N TRP A 47 6.48 2.41 12.67
CA TRP A 47 6.62 0.96 12.81
C TRP A 47 7.25 0.32 11.59
N SER A 48 6.84 0.72 10.39
CA SER A 48 7.44 0.28 9.13
C SER A 48 8.88 0.78 8.95
N VAL A 49 9.24 1.95 9.49
CA VAL A 49 10.63 2.43 9.53
C VAL A 49 11.48 1.51 10.41
N GLU A 50 10.95 1.11 11.56
CA GLU A 50 11.65 0.19 12.46
C GLU A 50 11.79 -1.21 11.86
N ALA A 51 10.72 -1.74 11.24
CA ALA A 51 10.76 -3.00 10.51
C ALA A 51 11.81 -2.99 9.38
N ALA A 52 11.93 -1.88 8.64
CA ALA A 52 12.96 -1.73 7.61
C ALA A 52 14.38 -1.75 8.20
N LYS A 53 14.62 -1.13 9.36
CA LYS A 53 15.91 -1.21 10.05
C LYS A 53 16.22 -2.62 10.53
N MET A 54 15.24 -3.31 11.11
CA MET A 54 15.38 -4.70 11.54
C MET A 54 15.75 -5.58 10.34
N ALA A 55 15.10 -5.40 9.19
CA ALA A 55 15.44 -6.13 7.96
C ALA A 55 16.87 -5.87 7.49
N VAL A 56 17.37 -4.63 7.63
CA VAL A 56 18.77 -4.29 7.34
C VAL A 56 19.73 -4.96 8.32
N GLU A 57 19.40 -4.98 9.61
CA GLU A 57 20.19 -5.66 10.65
C GLU A 57 20.28 -7.17 10.38
N ASP A 58 19.14 -7.81 10.10
CA ASP A 58 19.05 -9.25 9.77
C ASP A 58 19.86 -9.59 8.50
N PHE A 59 19.93 -8.68 7.53
CA PHE A 59 20.75 -8.85 6.32
C PHE A 59 22.26 -8.66 6.57
N GLY A 60 22.65 -8.16 7.75
CA GLY A 60 24.05 -7.90 8.13
C GLY A 60 24.53 -6.48 7.81
N GLY A 61 23.62 -5.54 7.53
CA GLY A 61 23.90 -4.10 7.40
C GLY A 61 24.66 -3.67 6.14
N LYS A 62 25.01 -4.60 5.23
CA LYS A 62 25.77 -4.31 4.01
C LYS A 62 25.29 -5.13 2.83
N VAL A 63 25.40 -4.57 1.63
CA VAL A 63 25.16 -5.25 0.36
C VAL A 63 26.23 -4.83 -0.64
N LEU A 64 26.77 -5.80 -1.40
CA LEU A 64 27.87 -5.55 -2.36
C LEU A 64 29.09 -4.84 -1.75
N GLY A 65 29.35 -5.05 -0.45
CA GLY A 65 30.45 -4.40 0.29
C GLY A 65 30.15 -2.97 0.75
N ALA A 66 29.01 -2.39 0.41
CA ALA A 66 28.56 -1.07 0.85
C ALA A 66 27.58 -1.16 2.03
N PRO A 67 27.59 -0.22 2.98
CA PRO A 67 26.55 -0.10 4.00
C PRO A 67 25.16 0.16 3.39
N ILE A 68 24.13 -0.29 4.10
CA ILE A 68 22.74 0.05 3.81
C ILE A 68 22.29 1.13 4.80
N GLU A 69 21.74 2.23 4.28
CA GLU A 69 21.20 3.33 5.09
C GLU A 69 19.69 3.45 4.90
N ILE A 70 18.96 3.55 6.01
CA ILE A 70 17.54 3.89 6.00
C ILE A 70 17.37 5.40 6.20
N VAL A 71 16.71 6.05 5.24
CA VAL A 71 16.15 7.39 5.42
C VAL A 71 14.63 7.30 5.47
N ASN A 72 13.96 8.24 6.11
CA ASN A 72 12.51 8.24 6.19
C ASN A 72 11.94 9.66 6.19
N ALA A 73 10.70 9.80 5.74
CA ALA A 73 9.97 11.05 5.78
C ALA A 73 8.46 10.82 5.78
N ASP A 74 7.75 11.81 6.32
CA ASP A 74 6.30 11.84 6.37
C ASP A 74 5.72 12.57 5.14
N HIS A 75 4.98 11.85 4.30
CA HIS A 75 4.31 12.43 3.13
C HIS A 75 2.96 13.10 3.48
N GLN A 76 2.48 12.98 4.73
CA GLN A 76 1.28 13.66 5.26
C GLN A 76 0.00 13.38 4.45
N ASN A 77 -0.12 12.16 3.90
CA ASN A 77 -1.15 11.77 2.94
C ASN A 77 -1.33 12.70 1.71
N LYS A 78 -0.28 13.41 1.31
CA LYS A 78 -0.31 14.41 0.23
C LYS A 78 0.58 14.03 -0.94
N PRO A 79 0.02 13.74 -2.14
CA PRO A 79 0.80 13.32 -3.30
C PRO A 79 1.87 14.32 -3.75
N ASP A 80 1.62 15.62 -3.63
CA ASP A 80 2.57 16.68 -3.95
C ASP A 80 3.76 16.69 -2.98
N ILE A 81 3.51 16.55 -1.67
CA ILE A 81 4.58 16.43 -0.66
C ILE A 81 5.40 15.16 -0.92
N GLY A 82 4.74 14.01 -1.08
CA GLY A 82 5.42 12.74 -1.35
C GLY A 82 6.26 12.77 -2.63
N SER A 83 5.73 13.33 -3.72
CA SER A 83 6.47 13.48 -4.98
C SER A 83 7.67 14.43 -4.86
N ASN A 84 7.55 15.51 -4.08
CA ASN A 84 8.65 16.44 -3.84
C ASN A 84 9.77 15.80 -3.02
N ILE A 85 9.43 15.05 -1.97
CA ILE A 85 10.40 14.29 -1.18
C ILE A 85 11.09 13.24 -2.07
N ALA A 86 10.32 12.44 -2.80
CA ALA A 86 10.86 11.41 -3.68
C ALA A 86 11.80 12.00 -4.76
N ARG A 87 11.46 13.16 -5.32
CA ARG A 87 12.32 13.86 -6.29
C ARG A 87 13.65 14.29 -5.66
N GLN A 88 13.60 14.93 -4.50
CA GLN A 88 14.79 15.33 -3.76
C GLN A 88 15.67 14.11 -3.43
N TRP A 89 15.05 13.04 -2.94
CA TRP A 89 15.72 11.80 -2.59
C TRP A 89 16.44 11.15 -3.77
N PHE A 90 15.78 11.07 -4.92
CA PHE A 90 16.38 10.48 -6.12
C PHE A 90 17.42 11.37 -6.78
N ASP A 91 17.18 12.69 -6.87
CA ASP A 91 18.02 13.60 -7.66
C ASP A 91 19.22 14.15 -6.89
N VAL A 92 19.11 14.26 -5.56
CA VAL A 92 20.12 14.94 -4.73
C VAL A 92 20.66 14.02 -3.65
N ASP A 93 19.79 13.34 -2.90
CA ASP A 93 20.24 12.62 -1.71
C ASP A 93 20.75 11.20 -2.03
N GLY A 94 20.56 10.75 -3.27
CA GLY A 94 21.07 9.48 -3.78
C GLY A 94 20.33 8.25 -3.25
N VAL A 95 19.02 8.36 -3.00
CA VAL A 95 18.18 7.21 -2.63
C VAL A 95 18.07 6.25 -3.82
N ASP A 96 18.24 4.96 -3.55
CA ASP A 96 18.20 3.91 -4.58
C ASP A 96 16.82 3.29 -4.71
N VAL A 97 16.13 3.11 -3.58
CA VAL A 97 14.81 2.48 -3.47
C VAL A 97 13.91 3.31 -2.56
N ILE A 98 12.67 3.55 -2.96
CA ILE A 98 11.62 4.02 -2.05
C ILE A 98 10.69 2.87 -1.71
N THR A 99 10.40 2.67 -0.43
CA THR A 99 9.56 1.58 0.06
C THR A 99 8.40 2.09 0.91
N GLU A 100 7.46 1.18 1.20
CA GLU A 100 6.26 1.37 2.03
C GLU A 100 5.13 2.07 1.26
N LEU A 101 5.15 3.39 1.11
CA LEU A 101 4.18 4.17 0.34
C LEU A 101 2.72 3.91 0.76
N THR A 102 2.38 4.18 2.02
CA THR A 102 1.08 3.85 2.66
C THR A 102 -0.14 4.27 1.84
N THR A 103 -0.09 5.45 1.24
CA THR A 103 -1.28 6.09 0.66
C THR A 103 -1.32 5.92 -0.85
N SER A 104 -2.36 5.26 -1.38
CA SER A 104 -2.43 4.87 -2.79
C SER A 104 -2.24 6.02 -3.79
N SER A 105 -2.74 7.23 -3.49
CA SER A 105 -2.51 8.40 -4.33
C SER A 105 -1.04 8.87 -4.33
N VAL A 106 -0.36 8.76 -3.18
CA VAL A 106 1.08 9.04 -3.06
C VAL A 106 1.88 7.96 -3.78
N ALA A 107 1.56 6.69 -3.56
CA ALA A 107 2.22 5.56 -4.19
C ALA A 107 2.18 5.63 -5.72
N LEU A 108 1.02 5.94 -6.30
CA LEU A 108 0.87 6.12 -7.75
C LEU A 108 1.76 7.26 -8.29
N ALA A 109 1.81 8.39 -7.58
CA ALA A 109 2.62 9.54 -7.98
C ALA A 109 4.13 9.25 -7.87
N VAL A 110 4.56 8.61 -6.78
CA VAL A 110 5.96 8.24 -6.55
C VAL A 110 6.41 7.14 -7.52
N GLN A 111 5.57 6.14 -7.82
CA GLN A 111 5.88 5.10 -8.79
C GLN A 111 6.04 5.67 -10.21
N ALA A 112 5.19 6.60 -10.62
CA ALA A 112 5.34 7.29 -11.91
C ALA A 112 6.68 8.04 -11.99
N LEU A 113 7.03 8.79 -10.95
CA LEU A 113 8.31 9.49 -10.86
C LEU A 113 9.51 8.53 -10.87
N ALA A 114 9.42 7.42 -10.15
CA ALA A 114 10.47 6.42 -10.09
C ALA A 114 10.67 5.74 -11.45
N ALA A 115 9.59 5.47 -12.20
CA ALA A 115 9.66 4.92 -13.55
C ALA A 115 10.39 5.87 -14.51
N GLU A 116 10.09 7.18 -14.48
CA GLU A 116 10.80 8.20 -15.27
C GLU A 116 12.29 8.28 -14.94
N LYS A 117 12.66 8.02 -13.68
CA LYS A 117 14.03 8.10 -13.17
C LYS A 117 14.78 6.78 -13.16
N HIS A 118 14.15 5.69 -13.63
CA HIS A 118 14.68 4.32 -13.53
C HIS A 118 15.08 3.92 -12.09
N LYS A 119 14.29 4.37 -11.11
CA LYS A 119 14.43 4.04 -9.69
C LYS A 119 13.41 2.99 -9.28
N VAL A 120 13.72 2.27 -8.20
CA VAL A 120 12.88 1.17 -7.71
C VAL A 120 11.90 1.69 -6.67
N THR A 121 10.65 1.23 -6.76
CA THR A 121 9.68 1.35 -5.67
C THR A 121 9.24 -0.04 -5.19
N ILE A 122 9.17 -0.22 -3.88
CA ILE A 122 8.59 -1.43 -3.25
C ILE A 122 7.43 -0.97 -2.37
N THR A 123 6.23 -1.00 -2.93
CA THR A 123 5.02 -0.59 -2.23
C THR A 123 4.50 -1.73 -1.37
N SER A 124 4.42 -1.53 -0.06
CA SER A 124 3.87 -2.50 0.89
C SER A 124 2.66 -1.97 1.67
N GLY A 125 2.46 -0.64 1.74
CA GLY A 125 1.36 -0.05 2.48
C GLY A 125 0.17 0.35 1.62
N ALA A 126 0.40 0.91 0.42
CA ALA A 126 -0.71 1.19 -0.51
C ALA A 126 -1.18 -0.08 -1.22
N VAL A 127 -2.49 -0.18 -1.40
CA VAL A 127 -3.12 -1.42 -1.88
C VAL A 127 -4.00 -1.22 -3.13
N THR A 128 -4.04 -0.04 -3.76
CA THR A 128 -4.79 0.11 -5.02
C THR A 128 -4.31 -0.89 -6.08
N ALA A 129 -5.26 -1.57 -6.74
CA ALA A 129 -4.93 -2.51 -7.82
C ALA A 129 -4.37 -1.81 -9.06
N ASP A 130 -4.46 -0.48 -9.12
CA ASP A 130 -3.88 0.30 -10.21
C ASP A 130 -2.35 0.18 -10.27
N LEU A 131 -1.67 -0.01 -9.14
CA LEU A 131 -0.19 -0.07 -9.06
C LEU A 131 0.40 -1.22 -9.87
N THR A 132 -0.31 -2.34 -9.97
CA THR A 132 0.04 -3.52 -10.78
C THR A 132 -0.87 -3.70 -11.98
N GLY A 133 -1.85 -2.81 -12.15
CA GLY A 133 -2.74 -2.73 -13.31
C GLY A 133 -2.33 -1.60 -14.25
N LYS A 134 -3.20 -0.59 -14.38
CA LYS A 134 -3.02 0.48 -15.38
C LYS A 134 -1.81 1.37 -15.15
N ALA A 135 -1.28 1.43 -13.93
CA ALA A 135 -0.09 2.19 -13.56
C ALA A 135 1.13 1.29 -13.32
N CYS A 136 1.13 0.05 -13.80
CA CYS A 136 2.26 -0.86 -13.66
C CYS A 136 3.57 -0.25 -14.16
N SER A 137 4.66 -0.56 -13.46
CA SER A 137 6.00 -0.05 -13.75
C SER A 137 7.01 -1.20 -13.80
N PRO A 138 7.98 -1.20 -14.72
CA PRO A 138 9.05 -2.21 -14.75
C PRO A 138 9.96 -2.15 -13.52
N THR A 139 9.93 -1.05 -12.76
CA THR A 139 10.72 -0.86 -11.53
C THR A 139 9.84 -0.71 -10.29
N GLY A 140 8.52 -0.89 -10.42
CA GLY A 140 7.58 -0.84 -9.32
C GLY A 140 7.14 -2.24 -8.90
N PHE A 141 7.34 -2.56 -7.62
CA PHE A 141 6.96 -3.82 -7.01
C PHE A 141 5.87 -3.57 -5.98
N HIS A 142 4.77 -4.30 -6.07
CA HIS A 142 3.67 -4.26 -5.10
C HIS A 142 3.75 -5.54 -4.28
N TRP A 143 4.18 -5.42 -3.03
CA TRP A 143 4.76 -6.54 -2.28
C TRP A 143 3.80 -7.27 -1.34
N ALA A 144 2.86 -6.55 -0.74
CA ALA A 144 2.00 -7.07 0.31
C ALA A 144 0.73 -7.71 -0.27
N PHE A 145 -0.30 -6.89 -0.50
CA PHE A 145 -1.58 -7.28 -1.08
C PHE A 145 -2.23 -6.08 -1.78
N ASP A 146 -3.36 -6.31 -2.45
CA ASP A 146 -4.10 -5.28 -3.16
C ASP A 146 -5.62 -5.34 -2.89
N THR A 147 -6.33 -4.33 -3.39
CA THR A 147 -7.79 -4.24 -3.30
C THR A 147 -8.53 -5.39 -4.00
N HIS A 148 -7.90 -6.10 -4.94
CA HIS A 148 -8.49 -7.29 -5.54
C HIS A 148 -8.48 -8.45 -4.54
N ALA A 149 -7.36 -8.68 -3.86
CA ALA A 149 -7.25 -9.69 -2.80
C ALA A 149 -8.26 -9.43 -1.68
N LEU A 150 -8.42 -8.18 -1.24
CA LEU A 150 -9.42 -7.80 -0.22
C LEU A 150 -10.86 -8.04 -0.68
N ALA A 151 -11.17 -7.71 -1.94
CA ALA A 151 -12.49 -7.94 -2.52
C ALA A 151 -12.84 -9.43 -2.62
N VAL A 152 -11.89 -10.26 -3.06
CA VAL A 152 -12.07 -11.71 -3.17
C VAL A 152 -12.16 -12.37 -1.80
N GLY A 153 -11.30 -11.99 -0.85
CA GLY A 153 -11.27 -12.54 0.50
C GLY A 153 -12.47 -12.09 1.34
N THR A 154 -12.46 -10.86 1.83
CA THR A 154 -13.48 -10.32 2.74
C THR A 154 -14.83 -10.18 2.04
N GLY A 155 -14.84 -9.60 0.84
CA GLY A 155 -16.06 -9.46 0.04
C GLY A 155 -16.66 -10.83 -0.31
N GLY A 156 -15.84 -11.79 -0.69
CA GLY A 156 -16.29 -13.15 -0.99
C GLY A 156 -16.87 -13.90 0.19
N ALA A 157 -16.19 -13.90 1.32
CA ALA A 157 -16.69 -14.53 2.54
C ALA A 157 -18.06 -13.98 2.95
N LEU A 158 -18.28 -12.67 2.84
CA LEU A 158 -19.55 -12.04 3.22
C LEU A 158 -20.69 -12.33 2.25
N VAL A 159 -20.41 -12.39 0.94
CA VAL A 159 -21.40 -12.81 -0.06
C VAL A 159 -21.82 -14.25 0.16
N ASP A 160 -20.87 -15.15 0.40
CA ASP A 160 -21.14 -16.57 0.65
C ASP A 160 -21.95 -16.78 1.95
N GLN A 161 -21.86 -15.86 2.90
CA GLN A 161 -22.69 -15.80 4.11
C GLN A 161 -24.07 -15.13 3.91
N GLY A 162 -24.50 -14.93 2.66
CA GLY A 162 -25.81 -14.36 2.31
C GLY A 162 -25.88 -12.83 2.31
N GLY A 163 -24.74 -12.14 2.41
CA GLY A 163 -24.61 -10.70 2.23
C GLY A 163 -24.66 -10.31 0.75
N ASP A 164 -25.83 -10.44 0.13
CA ASP A 164 -26.04 -10.24 -1.31
C ASP A 164 -26.39 -8.79 -1.72
N THR A 165 -26.63 -7.88 -0.77
CA THR A 165 -26.86 -6.46 -1.05
C THR A 165 -25.91 -5.57 -0.25
N TRP A 166 -25.25 -4.65 -0.93
CA TRP A 166 -24.17 -3.82 -0.39
C TRP A 166 -24.43 -2.33 -0.54
N PHE A 167 -24.00 -1.54 0.43
CA PHE A 167 -23.88 -0.09 0.34
C PHE A 167 -22.48 0.32 0.82
N PHE A 168 -21.77 1.15 0.06
CA PHE A 168 -20.39 1.51 0.42
C PHE A 168 -20.29 2.88 1.10
N LEU A 169 -19.49 2.94 2.16
CA LEU A 169 -18.87 4.17 2.64
C LEU A 169 -17.44 4.16 2.13
N THR A 170 -17.08 5.15 1.31
CA THR A 170 -15.82 5.10 0.58
C THR A 170 -14.97 6.33 0.79
N ALA A 171 -13.70 6.12 1.16
CA ALA A 171 -12.73 7.20 1.27
C ALA A 171 -12.53 7.87 -0.11
N ASP A 172 -12.58 9.20 -0.14
CA ASP A 172 -12.62 9.99 -1.37
C ASP A 172 -11.22 10.16 -2.02
N TYR A 173 -10.57 9.04 -2.34
CA TYR A 173 -9.31 9.01 -3.06
C TYR A 173 -9.05 7.62 -3.71
N ALA A 174 -7.91 7.50 -4.40
CA ALA A 174 -7.55 6.34 -5.24
C ALA A 174 -7.77 4.96 -4.58
N PHE A 175 -7.43 4.79 -3.30
CA PHE A 175 -7.63 3.52 -2.57
C PHE A 175 -9.12 3.17 -2.45
N GLY A 176 -9.93 4.09 -1.89
CA GLY A 176 -11.34 3.83 -1.66
C GLY A 176 -12.06 3.54 -2.98
N TYR A 177 -11.74 4.29 -4.03
CA TYR A 177 -12.30 4.06 -5.37
C TYR A 177 -11.95 2.66 -5.90
N SER A 178 -10.68 2.26 -5.78
CA SER A 178 -10.23 0.92 -6.20
C SER A 178 -10.94 -0.17 -5.40
N LEU A 179 -11.04 -0.02 -4.07
CA LEU A 179 -11.63 -1.04 -3.20
C LEU A 179 -13.14 -1.21 -3.44
N GLU A 180 -13.87 -0.11 -3.60
CA GLU A 180 -15.29 -0.17 -3.98
C GLU A 180 -15.48 -0.81 -5.36
N ASP A 181 -14.68 -0.43 -6.36
CA ASP A 181 -14.78 -0.98 -7.71
C ASP A 181 -14.48 -2.50 -7.72
N GLN A 182 -13.38 -2.93 -7.10
CA GLN A 182 -13.02 -4.35 -7.01
C GLN A 182 -14.08 -5.16 -6.26
N THR A 183 -14.56 -4.65 -5.12
CA THR A 183 -15.59 -5.34 -4.32
C THR A 183 -16.92 -5.36 -5.05
N THR A 184 -17.31 -4.27 -5.73
CA THR A 184 -18.53 -4.21 -6.56
C THR A 184 -18.49 -5.25 -7.68
N LYS A 185 -17.39 -5.32 -8.43
CA LYS A 185 -17.20 -6.32 -9.49
C LYS A 185 -17.29 -7.74 -8.94
N PHE A 186 -16.66 -7.99 -7.80
CA PHE A 186 -16.72 -9.30 -7.17
C PHE A 186 -18.14 -9.67 -6.72
N VAL A 187 -18.79 -8.80 -5.93
CA VAL A 187 -20.16 -9.00 -5.42
C VAL A 187 -21.14 -9.25 -6.56
N THR A 188 -21.09 -8.44 -7.61
CA THR A 188 -21.96 -8.59 -8.78
C THR A 188 -21.69 -9.88 -9.56
N SER A 189 -20.42 -10.31 -9.68
CA SER A 189 -20.07 -11.59 -10.30
C SER A 189 -20.64 -12.81 -9.58
N LYS A 190 -20.95 -12.66 -8.28
CA LYS A 190 -21.58 -13.68 -7.44
C LYS A 190 -23.11 -13.55 -7.36
N GLY A 191 -23.71 -12.67 -8.17
CA GLY A 191 -25.16 -12.45 -8.20
C GLY A 191 -25.69 -11.47 -7.14
N GLY A 192 -24.80 -10.84 -6.37
CA GLY A 192 -25.16 -9.77 -5.44
C GLY A 192 -25.41 -8.43 -6.15
N LYS A 193 -25.84 -7.42 -5.39
CA LYS A 193 -26.17 -6.08 -5.87
C LYS A 193 -25.55 -5.00 -4.97
N VAL A 194 -25.15 -3.89 -5.57
CA VAL A 194 -24.76 -2.68 -4.86
C VAL A 194 -25.91 -1.69 -4.94
N LEU A 195 -26.47 -1.32 -3.80
CA LEU A 195 -27.64 -0.45 -3.68
C LEU A 195 -27.27 1.04 -3.68
N GLY A 196 -25.99 1.35 -3.46
CA GLY A 196 -25.46 2.70 -3.52
C GLY A 196 -24.08 2.81 -2.87
N SER A 197 -23.55 4.01 -2.89
CA SER A 197 -22.35 4.38 -2.16
C SER A 197 -22.37 5.86 -1.79
N VAL A 198 -21.62 6.22 -0.76
CA VAL A 198 -21.37 7.61 -0.37
C VAL A 198 -19.87 7.81 -0.13
N ARG A 199 -19.35 8.95 -0.60
CA ARG A 199 -17.95 9.32 -0.39
C ARG A 199 -17.81 10.13 0.90
N HIS A 200 -16.72 9.89 1.62
CA HIS A 200 -16.30 10.73 2.74
C HIS A 200 -14.85 11.19 2.53
N PRO A 201 -14.48 12.40 2.96
CA PRO A 201 -13.09 12.85 2.96
C PRO A 201 -12.19 11.88 3.73
N LEU A 202 -10.93 11.75 3.32
CA LEU A 202 -9.92 11.07 4.12
C LEU A 202 -9.76 11.75 5.48
N ASN A 203 -9.61 10.97 6.55
CA ASN A 203 -9.48 11.47 7.93
C ASN A 203 -10.76 12.17 8.43
N THR A 204 -11.90 11.55 8.14
CA THR A 204 -13.22 11.96 8.64
C THR A 204 -13.38 11.53 10.11
N THR A 205 -13.86 12.45 10.94
CA THR A 205 -14.14 12.17 12.36
C THR A 205 -15.61 11.90 12.66
N ASP A 206 -16.53 12.46 11.86
CA ASP A 206 -17.97 12.31 12.01
C ASP A 206 -18.55 11.57 10.79
N PHE A 207 -19.03 10.36 11.03
CA PHE A 207 -19.60 9.45 10.04
C PHE A 207 -21.13 9.43 10.06
N SER A 208 -21.78 10.19 10.93
CA SER A 208 -23.23 10.14 11.18
C SER A 208 -24.07 10.19 9.90
N SER A 209 -23.88 11.22 9.06
CA SER A 209 -24.65 11.40 7.84
C SER A 209 -24.41 10.31 6.78
N PHE A 210 -23.21 9.74 6.74
CA PHE A 210 -22.86 8.65 5.82
C PHE A 210 -23.48 7.33 6.27
N LEU A 211 -23.44 7.06 7.57
CA LEU A 211 -24.03 5.87 8.18
C LEU A 211 -25.56 5.88 8.09
N LEU A 212 -26.21 7.03 8.27
CA LEU A 212 -27.66 7.15 8.09
C LEU A 212 -28.10 6.86 6.65
N GLN A 213 -27.30 7.24 5.65
CA GLN A 213 -27.55 6.88 4.24
C GLN A 213 -27.40 5.38 4.01
N ALA A 214 -26.35 4.77 4.59
CA ALA A 214 -26.17 3.32 4.53
C ALA A 214 -27.32 2.56 5.22
N GLN A 215 -27.83 3.10 6.34
CA GLN A 215 -28.99 2.56 7.04
C GLN A 215 -30.26 2.62 6.19
N ALA A 216 -30.55 3.80 5.63
CA ALA A 216 -31.70 4.03 4.78
C ALA A 216 -31.68 3.21 3.48
N SER A 217 -30.50 2.77 3.02
CA SER A 217 -30.37 1.94 1.82
C SER A 217 -31.00 0.54 1.96
N GLY A 218 -31.13 0.03 3.19
CA GLY A 218 -31.58 -1.35 3.45
C GLY A 218 -30.63 -2.44 2.94
N ALA A 219 -29.38 -2.11 2.59
CA ALA A 219 -28.37 -3.10 2.21
C ALA A 219 -28.06 -4.05 3.38
N LYS A 220 -27.89 -5.35 3.10
CA LYS A 220 -27.50 -6.32 4.14
C LYS A 220 -26.09 -6.07 4.65
N VAL A 221 -25.21 -5.51 3.83
CA VAL A 221 -23.81 -5.22 4.15
C VAL A 221 -23.51 -3.74 3.91
N VAL A 222 -22.90 -3.09 4.90
CA VAL A 222 -22.27 -1.79 4.77
C VAL A 222 -20.77 -2.03 4.55
N GLY A 223 -20.32 -1.82 3.32
CA GLY A 223 -18.92 -1.96 2.92
C GLY A 223 -18.11 -0.73 3.29
N LEU A 224 -17.13 -0.89 4.18
CA LEU A 224 -16.22 0.18 4.57
C LEU A 224 -15.02 0.16 3.62
N ALA A 225 -15.14 0.88 2.50
CA ALA A 225 -14.05 1.07 1.53
C ALA A 225 -13.14 2.24 1.99
N ASN A 226 -12.64 2.11 3.21
CA ASN A 226 -11.73 3.01 3.91
C ASN A 226 -10.77 2.18 4.77
N ALA A 227 -9.90 2.83 5.55
CA ALA A 227 -8.88 2.14 6.37
C ALA A 227 -8.48 3.01 7.57
N GLY A 228 -7.72 2.45 8.51
CA GLY A 228 -7.13 3.19 9.63
C GLY A 228 -8.16 3.83 10.53
N LEU A 229 -7.90 5.06 10.97
CA LEU A 229 -8.81 5.78 11.86
C LEU A 229 -10.19 6.03 11.25
N ASP A 230 -10.32 6.14 9.93
CA ASP A 230 -11.63 6.26 9.27
C ASP A 230 -12.49 5.02 9.53
N THR A 231 -11.91 3.82 9.41
CA THR A 231 -12.61 2.56 9.68
C THR A 231 -12.96 2.43 11.16
N ALA A 232 -12.02 2.75 12.06
CA ALA A 232 -12.26 2.70 13.49
C ALA A 232 -13.40 3.65 13.92
N ASN A 233 -13.42 4.88 13.41
CA ASN A 233 -14.47 5.86 13.70
C ASN A 233 -15.82 5.44 13.11
N ALA A 234 -15.84 4.93 11.87
CA ALA A 234 -17.05 4.44 11.23
C ALA A 234 -17.67 3.26 12.00
N ILE A 235 -16.86 2.30 12.46
CA ILE A 235 -17.33 1.15 13.25
C ILE A 235 -17.91 1.60 14.60
N LYS A 236 -17.21 2.48 15.33
CA LYS A 236 -17.70 3.02 16.62
C LYS A 236 -19.06 3.70 16.46
N GLN A 237 -19.17 4.60 15.50
CA GLN A 237 -20.41 5.33 15.27
C GLN A 237 -21.52 4.43 14.71
N ALA A 238 -21.19 3.43 13.88
CA ALA A 238 -22.18 2.45 13.42
C ALA A 238 -22.81 1.67 14.59
N ALA A 239 -22.05 1.41 15.67
CA ALA A 239 -22.60 0.84 16.89
C ALA A 239 -23.53 1.82 17.62
N GLU A 240 -23.14 3.10 17.74
CA GLU A 240 -23.97 4.16 18.34
C GLU A 240 -25.31 4.36 17.62
N PHE A 241 -25.31 4.30 16.29
CA PHE A 241 -26.52 4.39 15.45
C PHE A 241 -27.31 3.06 15.37
N GLY A 242 -26.82 1.99 16.01
CA GLY A 242 -27.48 0.69 16.01
C GLY A 242 -27.57 0.05 14.63
N ILE A 243 -26.63 0.33 13.72
CA ILE A 243 -26.60 -0.23 12.35
C ILE A 243 -26.60 -1.76 12.40
N VAL A 244 -25.71 -2.32 13.24
CA VAL A 244 -25.59 -3.77 13.43
C VAL A 244 -26.80 -4.35 14.18
N ALA A 245 -27.26 -3.66 15.22
CA ALA A 245 -28.46 -4.05 15.97
C ALA A 245 -29.73 -4.04 15.10
N GLY A 246 -29.77 -3.18 14.07
CA GLY A 246 -30.83 -3.10 13.07
C GLY A 246 -30.77 -4.20 11.99
N GLY A 247 -29.76 -5.05 12.01
CA GLY A 247 -29.64 -6.25 11.17
C GLY A 247 -28.70 -6.12 9.96
N GLN A 248 -28.05 -4.97 9.75
CA GLN A 248 -27.01 -4.84 8.73
C GLN A 248 -25.66 -5.33 9.26
N LYS A 249 -24.81 -5.89 8.40
CA LYS A 249 -23.44 -6.27 8.74
C LYS A 249 -22.47 -5.18 8.31
N LEU A 250 -21.39 -4.97 9.07
CA LEU A 250 -20.26 -4.15 8.62
C LEU A 250 -19.21 -5.04 7.95
N ALA A 251 -18.64 -4.57 6.84
CA ALA A 251 -17.48 -5.17 6.21
C ALA A 251 -16.30 -4.22 6.33
N GLY A 252 -15.37 -4.50 7.24
CA GLY A 252 -14.06 -3.85 7.28
C GLY A 252 -13.20 -4.38 6.13
N LEU A 253 -13.30 -3.76 4.95
CA LEU A 253 -12.67 -4.30 3.74
C LEU A 253 -11.14 -4.19 3.77
N LEU A 254 -10.61 -3.20 4.50
CA LEU A 254 -9.24 -3.19 4.98
C LEU A 254 -9.27 -2.91 6.48
N PHE A 255 -8.81 -3.88 7.27
CA PHE A 255 -8.86 -3.83 8.72
C PHE A 255 -7.76 -4.73 9.27
N THR A 256 -6.92 -4.19 10.14
CA THR A 256 -5.72 -4.88 10.67
C THR A 256 -5.81 -5.08 12.16
N LEU A 257 -4.82 -5.80 12.71
CA LEU A 257 -4.64 -5.96 14.15
C LEU A 257 -4.59 -4.61 14.90
N ALA A 258 -4.04 -3.56 14.30
CA ALA A 258 -3.95 -2.24 14.93
C ALA A 258 -5.35 -1.65 15.22
N GLU A 259 -6.28 -1.73 14.26
CA GLU A 259 -7.64 -1.26 14.48
C GLU A 259 -8.41 -2.16 15.44
N VAL A 260 -8.22 -3.49 15.39
CA VAL A 260 -8.81 -4.43 16.38
C VAL A 260 -8.40 -4.04 17.80
N HIS A 261 -7.12 -3.76 18.02
CA HIS A 261 -6.60 -3.34 19.32
C HIS A 261 -7.17 -1.99 19.75
N GLY A 262 -7.25 -1.02 18.83
CA GLY A 262 -7.81 0.32 19.11
C GLY A 262 -9.33 0.36 19.34
N LEU A 263 -10.07 -0.61 18.80
CA LEU A 263 -11.52 -0.76 19.00
C LEU A 263 -11.87 -1.59 20.23
N GLY A 264 -11.05 -2.60 20.54
CA GLY A 264 -11.35 -3.62 21.54
C GLY A 264 -12.21 -4.75 20.98
N LEU A 265 -12.04 -5.95 21.55
CA LEU A 265 -12.67 -7.18 21.05
C LEU A 265 -14.20 -7.14 21.10
N GLU A 266 -14.79 -6.45 22.06
CA GLU A 266 -16.26 -6.33 22.16
C GLU A 266 -16.86 -5.62 20.94
N ALA A 267 -16.17 -4.59 20.44
CA ALA A 267 -16.59 -3.86 19.24
C ALA A 267 -16.19 -4.58 17.94
N ALA A 268 -15.07 -5.30 17.95
CA ALA A 268 -14.54 -5.99 16.77
C ALA A 268 -15.09 -7.42 16.56
N GLN A 269 -15.79 -8.00 17.55
CA GLN A 269 -16.25 -9.38 17.48
C GLN A 269 -17.15 -9.64 16.26
N GLY A 270 -16.88 -10.74 15.55
CA GLY A 270 -17.64 -11.16 14.38
C GLY A 270 -17.28 -10.46 13.06
N LEU A 271 -16.35 -9.51 13.08
CA LEU A 271 -15.79 -8.96 11.86
C LEU A 271 -14.99 -10.04 11.10
N VAL A 272 -15.10 -10.01 9.77
CA VAL A 272 -14.33 -10.84 8.86
C VAL A 272 -13.36 -9.92 8.12
N LEU A 273 -12.10 -10.31 8.03
CA LEU A 273 -11.03 -9.55 7.39
C LEU A 273 -10.16 -10.46 6.53
N THR A 274 -9.37 -9.83 5.65
CA THR A 274 -8.34 -10.45 4.84
C THR A 274 -7.04 -9.75 5.17
N GLU A 275 -6.02 -10.51 5.55
CA GLU A 275 -4.70 -10.01 5.91
C GLU A 275 -3.65 -10.93 5.30
N ASP A 276 -2.51 -10.38 4.91
CA ASP A 276 -1.38 -11.11 4.33
C ASP A 276 -0.51 -11.78 5.41
N PHE A 277 -0.59 -11.31 6.66
CA PHE A 277 0.17 -11.84 7.79
C PHE A 277 -0.55 -11.65 9.13
N TYR A 278 -0.33 -12.56 10.09
CA TYR A 278 -0.78 -12.42 11.48
C TYR A 278 0.25 -13.03 12.44
N TRP A 279 0.33 -12.53 13.67
CA TRP A 279 1.22 -13.02 14.73
C TRP A 279 0.52 -13.17 16.07
#